data_AF-A0A356VRW8-F1
#
_entry.id   AF-A0A356VRW8-F1
#
_cell.length_a   1.000
_cell.length_b   1.000
_cell.length_c   1.000
_cell.angle_alpha   90.00
_cell.angle_beta   90.00
_cell.angle_gamma   90.00
#
_symmetry.space_group_name_H-M   'P 1'
#
loop_
_entity.id
_entity.type
_entity.pdbx_description
1 polymer ?
#
loop_
_entity_poly.entity_id
_entity_poly.type
_entity_poly.pdbx_seq_one_letter_code
_entity_poly.pdbx_strand_id
1 'polypeptide(L)'
;MIKITILKTIRFLPYLILALWLIMALVAPFIGEASNVVELNYMLMPPNSDAIFGTDELGRPVFERLLLGAQTSFYVAISVVVFSFIIGTTIGVYSGYMGGWIDGVVVKIIDVFLAFPGLLLAIALAAILGPGIENVIFALVTVGWVGYARLARAQTLSIKHREHIQAAKALGTTTPWILFKHVLPLILATLGVEATFGIA
;
A
#
# COMPACT_ATOMS: atom_id res chain seq x y z
N MET A 1 -29.05 -16.28 -22.41
CA MET A 1 -27.77 -17.02 -22.48
C MET A 1 -26.57 -16.11 -22.71
N ILE A 2 -26.61 -15.17 -23.67
CA ILE A 2 -25.50 -14.26 -24.03
C ILE A 2 -25.01 -13.37 -22.87
N LYS A 3 -25.90 -12.77 -22.07
CA LYS A 3 -25.51 -11.96 -20.88
C LYS A 3 -24.70 -12.74 -19.84
N ILE A 4 -24.99 -14.04 -19.66
CA ILE A 4 -24.32 -14.89 -18.66
C ILE A 4 -22.90 -15.24 -19.12
N THR A 5 -22.69 -15.46 -20.42
CA THR A 5 -21.35 -15.71 -20.98
C THR A 5 -20.47 -14.45 -20.93
N ILE A 6 -21.02 -13.27 -21.23
CA ILE A 6 -20.30 -11.99 -21.13
C ILE A 6 -19.88 -11.71 -19.68
N LEU A 7 -20.77 -11.93 -18.71
CA LEU A 7 -20.44 -11.82 -17.28
C LEU A 7 -19.33 -12.81 -16.85
N LYS A 8 -19.30 -14.03 -17.42
CA LYS A 8 -18.25 -15.01 -17.15
C LYS A 8 -16.88 -14.55 -17.67
N THR A 9 -16.80 -13.95 -18.85
CA THR A 9 -15.54 -13.44 -19.43
C THR A 9 -15.02 -12.19 -18.71
N ILE A 10 -15.91 -11.24 -18.38
CA ILE A 10 -15.53 -10.01 -17.66
C ILE A 10 -14.95 -10.33 -16.27
N ARG A 11 -15.39 -11.42 -15.63
CA ARG A 11 -14.85 -11.85 -14.34
C ARG A 11 -13.35 -12.13 -14.37
N PHE A 12 -12.80 -12.61 -15.49
CA PHE A 12 -11.38 -12.95 -15.60
C PHE A 12 -10.49 -11.77 -15.98
N LEU A 13 -11.08 -10.67 -16.47
CA LEU A 13 -10.33 -9.53 -16.97
C LEU A 13 -9.42 -8.86 -15.91
N PRO A 14 -9.87 -8.60 -14.66
CA PRO A 14 -9.01 -8.01 -13.64
C PRO A 14 -7.80 -8.90 -13.31
N TYR A 15 -8.03 -10.21 -13.20
CA TYR A 15 -6.95 -11.17 -12.92
C TYR A 15 -5.92 -11.21 -14.04
N LEU A 16 -6.36 -11.13 -15.30
CA LEU A 16 -5.47 -11.07 -16.45
C LEU A 16 -4.61 -9.80 -16.44
N ILE A 17 -5.22 -8.64 -16.15
CA ILE A 17 -4.52 -7.36 -16.07
C ILE A 17 -3.46 -7.40 -14.96
N LEU A 18 -3.82 -7.88 -13.77
CA LEU A 18 -2.89 -8.02 -12.65
C LEU A 18 -1.76 -9.01 -12.95
N ALA A 19 -2.07 -10.14 -13.59
CA ALA A 19 -1.07 -11.12 -13.99
C ALA A 19 -0.10 -10.52 -15.01
N LEU A 20 -0.59 -9.73 -15.98
CA LEU A 20 0.25 -9.06 -16.96
C LEU A 20 1.20 -8.06 -16.29
N TRP A 21 0.69 -7.19 -15.42
CA TRP A 21 1.52 -6.25 -14.66
C TRP A 21 2.56 -6.95 -13.78
N LEU A 22 2.18 -8.05 -13.13
CA LEU A 22 3.09 -8.84 -12.31
C LEU A 22 4.19 -9.49 -13.16
N ILE A 23 3.84 -10.07 -14.31
CA ILE A 23 4.84 -10.65 -15.24
C ILE A 23 5.78 -9.55 -15.74
N MET A 24 5.26 -8.38 -16.12
CA MET A 24 6.07 -7.23 -16.52
C MET A 24 7.10 -6.85 -15.43
N ALA A 25 6.66 -6.77 -14.17
CA ALA A 25 7.54 -6.47 -13.04
C ALA A 25 8.60 -7.56 -12.78
N LEU A 26 8.26 -8.83 -12.98
CA LEU A 26 9.18 -9.96 -12.81
C LEU A 26 10.19 -10.10 -13.95
N VAL A 27 9.85 -9.66 -15.15
CA VAL A 27 10.73 -9.67 -16.33
C VAL A 27 11.70 -8.48 -16.30
N ALA A 28 11.34 -7.39 -15.62
CA ALA A 28 12.13 -6.15 -15.56
C ALA A 28 13.63 -6.32 -15.18
N PRO A 29 14.01 -7.16 -14.20
CA PRO A 29 15.43 -7.36 -13.86
C PRO A 29 16.30 -7.90 -15.00
N PHE A 30 15.70 -8.55 -16.00
CA PHE A 30 16.41 -9.15 -17.12
C PHE A 30 16.72 -8.17 -18.26
N ILE A 31 16.16 -6.96 -18.22
CA ILE A 31 16.30 -5.94 -19.28
C ILE A 31 17.61 -5.15 -19.12
N GLY A 32 18.14 -5.09 -17.89
CA GLY A 32 19.35 -4.34 -17.58
C GLY A 32 19.16 -2.81 -17.60
N GLU A 33 20.20 -2.10 -17.14
CA GLU A 33 20.15 -0.64 -16.96
C GLU A 33 20.39 0.16 -18.25
N ALA A 34 20.65 -0.51 -19.37
CA ALA A 34 20.93 0.13 -20.67
C ALA A 34 19.78 1.04 -21.13
N SER A 35 18.54 0.73 -20.72
CA SER A 35 17.35 1.54 -21.03
C SER A 35 17.27 2.88 -20.28
N ASN A 36 18.16 3.13 -19.30
CA ASN A 36 18.24 4.42 -18.59
C ASN A 36 19.22 5.41 -19.25
N VAL A 37 20.01 4.96 -20.23
CA VAL A 37 20.99 5.80 -20.92
C VAL A 37 20.29 6.85 -21.78
N VAL A 38 20.70 8.10 -21.64
CA VAL A 38 20.15 9.22 -22.41
C VAL A 38 20.80 9.25 -23.79
N GLU A 39 20.00 9.13 -24.84
CA GLU A 39 20.47 9.16 -26.23
C GLU A 39 19.69 10.19 -27.05
N LEU A 40 20.19 11.43 -27.05
CA LEU A 40 19.52 12.58 -27.68
C LEU A 40 19.25 12.42 -29.19
N ASN A 41 20.03 11.58 -29.88
CA ASN A 41 19.83 11.30 -31.31
C ASN A 41 18.55 10.51 -31.59
N TYR A 42 18.02 9.81 -30.58
CA TYR A 42 16.82 8.99 -30.67
C TYR A 42 15.63 9.64 -29.97
N MET A 43 15.60 10.96 -29.73
CA MET A 43 14.47 11.63 -29.06
C MET A 43 13.15 11.49 -29.83
N LEU A 44 12.07 11.17 -29.09
CA LEU A 44 10.69 11.15 -29.58
C LEU A 44 10.49 10.36 -30.89
N MET A 45 11.24 9.27 -31.05
CA MET A 45 11.10 8.41 -32.21
C MET A 45 9.80 7.61 -32.14
N PRO A 46 9.08 7.46 -33.26
CA PRO A 46 7.91 6.61 -33.32
C PRO A 46 8.28 5.13 -33.12
N PRO A 47 7.30 4.28 -32.78
CA PRO A 47 7.47 2.83 -32.72
C PRO A 47 8.14 2.24 -33.97
N ASN A 48 9.20 1.46 -33.77
CA ASN A 48 9.93 0.75 -34.83
C ASN A 48 10.51 -0.57 -34.31
N SER A 49 11.28 -1.29 -35.14
CA SER A 49 11.88 -2.59 -34.76
C SER A 49 12.88 -2.50 -33.62
N ASP A 50 13.54 -1.36 -33.49
CA ASP A 50 14.61 -1.12 -32.51
C ASP A 50 14.05 -0.52 -31.21
N ALA A 51 12.87 0.10 -31.28
CA ALA A 51 12.13 0.63 -30.15
C ALA A 51 10.62 0.31 -30.30
N ILE A 52 10.17 -0.80 -29.69
CA ILE A 52 8.81 -1.36 -29.87
C ILE A 52 7.70 -0.33 -29.62
N PHE A 53 7.87 0.53 -28.62
CA PHE A 53 6.94 1.62 -28.29
C PHE A 53 7.49 3.01 -28.59
N GLY A 54 8.60 3.09 -29.34
CA GLY A 54 9.32 4.33 -29.56
C GLY A 54 10.15 4.75 -28.34
N THR A 55 10.57 6.00 -28.34
CA THR A 55 11.45 6.59 -27.32
C THR A 55 10.85 7.84 -26.68
N ASP A 56 11.32 8.16 -25.48
CA ASP A 56 10.89 9.35 -24.75
C ASP A 56 11.68 10.63 -25.14
N GLU A 57 11.41 11.72 -24.42
CA GLU A 57 12.10 13.02 -24.58
C GLU A 57 13.61 12.99 -24.28
N LEU A 58 14.12 11.91 -23.69
CA LEU A 58 15.56 11.69 -23.46
C LEU A 58 16.13 10.60 -24.40
N GLY A 59 15.35 10.14 -25.38
CA GLY A 59 15.72 9.10 -26.32
C GLY A 59 15.80 7.70 -25.72
N ARG A 60 15.21 7.48 -24.54
CA ARG A 60 15.18 6.16 -23.90
C ARG A 60 14.01 5.33 -24.41
N PRO A 61 14.16 4.01 -24.59
CA PRO A 61 13.13 3.18 -25.17
C PRO A 61 11.98 2.93 -24.18
N VAL A 62 10.75 3.24 -24.59
CA VAL A 62 9.58 3.36 -23.68
C VAL A 62 9.12 2.00 -23.15
N PHE A 63 9.25 0.92 -23.93
CA PHE A 63 8.80 -0.41 -23.54
C PHE A 63 9.58 -0.95 -22.32
N GLU A 64 10.89 -0.84 -22.36
CA GLU A 64 11.81 -1.22 -21.30
C GLU A 64 11.58 -0.37 -20.05
N ARG A 65 11.38 0.95 -20.23
CA ARG A 65 11.04 1.86 -19.14
C ARG A 65 9.70 1.53 -18.48
N LEU A 66 8.71 1.06 -19.24
CA LEU A 66 7.44 0.58 -18.68
C LEU A 66 7.63 -0.67 -17.82
N LEU A 67 8.50 -1.59 -18.23
CA LEU A 67 8.82 -2.81 -17.47
C LEU A 67 9.53 -2.48 -16.16
N LEU A 68 10.56 -1.62 -16.20
CA LEU A 68 11.23 -1.10 -15.00
C LEU A 68 10.26 -0.27 -14.12
N GLY A 69 9.38 0.50 -14.74
CA GLY A 69 8.32 1.26 -14.07
C GLY A 69 7.32 0.37 -13.34
N ALA A 70 6.94 -0.77 -13.93
CA ALA A 70 6.08 -1.75 -13.29
C ALA A 70 6.75 -2.31 -12.02
N GLN A 71 8.01 -2.73 -12.11
CA GLN A 71 8.75 -3.26 -10.97
C GLN A 71 8.85 -2.26 -9.81
N THR A 72 9.25 -1.02 -10.12
CA THR A 72 9.36 0.04 -9.11
C THR A 72 8.00 0.38 -8.50
N SER A 73 6.93 0.41 -9.29
CA SER A 73 5.56 0.65 -8.79
C SER A 73 5.09 -0.44 -7.82
N PHE A 74 5.29 -1.73 -8.15
CA PHE A 74 4.96 -2.83 -7.24
C PHE A 74 5.79 -2.77 -5.96
N TYR A 75 7.09 -2.51 -6.07
CA TYR A 75 7.98 -2.41 -4.92
C TYR A 75 7.53 -1.31 -3.95
N VAL A 76 7.22 -0.12 -4.47
CA VAL A 76 6.72 1.01 -3.67
C VAL A 76 5.37 0.68 -3.07
N ALA A 77 4.38 0.24 -3.86
CA ALA A 77 3.03 -0.02 -3.39
C ALA A 77 3.00 -1.08 -2.28
N ILE A 78 3.68 -2.21 -2.48
CA ILE A 78 3.73 -3.29 -1.49
C ILE A 78 4.43 -2.81 -0.21
N SER A 79 5.59 -2.16 -0.34
CA SER A 79 6.35 -1.68 0.83
C SER A 79 5.53 -0.68 1.65
N VAL A 80 4.94 0.32 1.00
CA VAL A 80 4.13 1.35 1.68
C VAL A 80 2.94 0.71 2.40
N VAL A 81 2.21 -0.19 1.73
CA VAL A 81 1.04 -0.85 2.31
C VAL A 81 1.43 -1.73 3.49
N VAL A 82 2.47 -2.57 3.34
CA VAL A 82 2.92 -3.48 4.41
C VAL A 82 3.36 -2.71 5.65
N PHE A 83 4.22 -1.69 5.49
CA PHE A 83 4.71 -0.91 6.63
C PHE A 83 3.59 -0.08 7.26
N SER A 84 2.77 0.61 6.46
CA SER A 84 1.64 1.39 6.97
C SER A 84 0.62 0.51 7.69
N PHE A 85 0.34 -0.67 7.15
CA PHE A 85 -0.55 -1.66 7.75
C PHE A 85 -0.03 -2.12 9.11
N ILE A 86 1.25 -2.52 9.19
CA ILE A 86 1.85 -3.03 10.44
C ILE A 86 1.88 -1.93 11.51
N ILE A 87 2.40 -0.75 11.15
CA ILE A 87 2.54 0.37 12.09
C ILE A 87 1.16 0.85 12.54
N GLY A 88 0.29 1.14 11.59
CA GLY A 88 -1.04 1.66 11.85
C GLY A 88 -1.88 0.67 12.65
N THR A 89 -1.93 -0.60 12.24
CA THR A 89 -2.72 -1.63 12.94
C THR A 89 -2.23 -1.81 14.37
N THR A 90 -0.92 -1.88 14.60
CA THR A 90 -0.35 -2.02 15.94
C THR A 90 -0.77 -0.85 16.84
N ILE A 91 -0.60 0.39 16.36
CA ILE A 91 -0.96 1.59 17.10
C ILE A 91 -2.48 1.66 17.35
N GLY A 92 -3.29 1.35 16.34
CA GLY A 92 -4.75 1.41 16.41
C GLY A 92 -5.34 0.37 17.35
N VAL A 93 -4.86 -0.87 17.30
CA VAL A 93 -5.27 -1.94 18.21
C VAL A 93 -4.92 -1.59 19.65
N TYR A 94 -3.68 -1.16 19.89
CA TYR A 94 -3.20 -0.86 21.23
C TYR A 94 -3.96 0.33 21.84
N SER A 95 -4.10 1.44 21.09
CA SER A 95 -4.85 2.63 21.53
C SER A 95 -6.33 2.32 21.79
N GLY A 96 -7.01 1.67 20.84
CA GLY A 96 -8.43 1.34 20.97
C GLY A 96 -8.73 0.38 22.13
N TYR A 97 -7.82 -0.56 22.41
CA TYR A 97 -7.99 -1.49 23.51
C TYR A 97 -7.73 -0.84 24.87
N MET A 98 -6.59 -0.14 25.04
CA MET A 98 -6.21 0.53 26.30
C MET A 98 -7.16 1.66 26.67
N GLY A 99 -7.62 2.46 25.69
CA GLY A 99 -8.44 3.64 25.96
C GLY A 99 -7.71 4.73 26.76
N GLY A 100 -8.49 5.58 27.42
CA GLY A 100 -7.96 6.61 28.34
C GLY A 100 -7.08 7.66 27.64
N TRP A 101 -6.02 8.08 28.31
CA TRP A 101 -5.15 9.15 27.81
C TRP A 101 -4.30 8.71 26.60
N ILE A 102 -3.89 7.44 26.52
CA ILE A 102 -3.12 6.89 25.39
C ILE A 102 -3.92 7.05 24.11
N ASP A 103 -5.19 6.66 24.16
CA ASP A 103 -6.12 6.79 23.06
C ASP A 103 -6.31 8.26 22.64
N GLY A 104 -6.47 9.15 23.63
CA GLY A 104 -6.57 10.59 23.38
C GLY A 104 -5.33 11.20 22.70
N VAL A 105 -4.12 10.77 23.06
CA VAL A 105 -2.88 11.23 22.41
C VAL A 105 -2.80 10.72 20.97
N VAL A 106 -3.09 9.43 20.75
CA VAL A 106 -3.04 8.83 19.41
C VAL A 106 -4.05 9.49 18.46
N VAL A 107 -5.28 9.74 18.93
CA VAL A 107 -6.29 10.45 18.11
C VAL A 107 -5.83 11.87 17.76
N LYS A 108 -5.23 12.61 18.70
CA LYS A 108 -4.69 13.95 18.39
C LYS A 108 -3.58 13.91 17.35
N ILE A 109 -2.67 12.93 17.41
CA ILE A 109 -1.63 12.75 16.39
C ILE A 109 -2.28 12.47 15.04
N ILE A 110 -3.25 11.54 14.99
CA ILE A 110 -4.03 11.24 13.78
C ILE A 110 -4.66 12.51 13.20
N ASP A 111 -5.31 13.33 14.03
CA ASP A 111 -5.98 14.56 13.61
C ASP A 111 -5.00 15.57 13.00
N VAL A 112 -3.77 15.67 13.53
CA VAL A 112 -2.72 16.53 12.96
C VAL A 112 -2.35 16.07 11.55
N PHE A 113 -2.15 14.77 11.32
CA PHE A 113 -1.84 14.27 9.97
C PHE A 113 -3.02 14.45 9.00
N LEU A 114 -4.25 14.24 9.47
CA LEU A 114 -5.46 14.39 8.65
C LEU A 114 -5.80 15.85 8.31
N ALA A 115 -5.25 16.82 9.04
CA ALA A 115 -5.40 18.25 8.73
C ALA A 115 -4.71 18.63 7.40
N PHE A 116 -3.74 17.83 6.95
CA PHE A 116 -3.03 18.04 5.69
C PHE A 116 -3.55 17.11 4.60
N PRO A 117 -3.64 17.56 3.33
CA PRO A 117 -3.84 16.66 2.22
C PRO A 117 -2.68 15.65 2.13
N GLY A 118 -2.99 14.35 2.28
CA GLY A 118 -1.97 13.32 2.48
C GLY A 118 -0.90 13.24 1.38
N LEU A 119 -1.31 13.42 0.12
CA LEU A 119 -0.37 13.46 -1.01
C LEU A 119 0.58 14.65 -0.94
N LEU A 120 0.08 15.83 -0.55
CA LEU A 120 0.92 17.03 -0.43
C LEU A 120 1.94 16.85 0.69
N LEU A 121 1.53 16.29 1.82
CA LEU A 121 2.42 16.00 2.94
C LEU A 121 3.51 15.00 2.52
N ALA A 122 3.14 13.93 1.80
CA ALA A 122 4.11 12.95 1.31
C ALA A 122 5.11 13.57 0.32
N ILE A 123 4.66 14.40 -0.62
CA ILE A 123 5.55 15.09 -1.58
C ILE A 123 6.48 16.06 -0.85
N ALA A 124 5.98 16.82 0.13
CA ALA A 124 6.81 17.74 0.91
C ALA A 124 7.88 16.98 1.70
N LEU A 125 7.53 15.87 2.34
CA LEU A 125 8.48 15.02 3.06
C LEU A 125 9.52 14.40 2.12
N ALA A 126 9.10 13.87 0.97
CA ALA A 126 10.00 13.32 -0.02
C ALA A 126 10.99 14.38 -0.55
N ALA A 127 10.53 15.61 -0.78
CA ALA A 127 11.38 16.71 -1.21
C ALA A 127 12.44 17.09 -0.16
N ILE A 128 12.09 17.04 1.13
CA ILE A 128 13.03 17.32 2.24
C ILE A 128 14.07 16.19 2.37
N LEU A 129 13.65 14.94 2.22
CA LEU A 129 14.54 13.77 2.35
C LEU A 129 15.50 13.62 1.17
N GLY A 130 15.19 14.22 0.03
CA GLY A 130 15.98 14.17 -1.19
C GLY A 130 15.63 12.98 -2.10
N PRO A 131 16.30 12.85 -3.25
CA PRO A 131 15.96 11.86 -4.26
C PRO A 131 16.24 10.44 -3.78
N GLY A 132 15.31 9.51 -4.07
CA GLY A 132 15.47 8.09 -3.79
C GLY A 132 14.14 7.39 -3.57
N ILE A 133 14.01 6.16 -4.06
CA ILE A 133 12.79 5.34 -3.89
C ILE A 133 12.52 5.09 -2.40
N GLU A 134 13.56 4.83 -1.61
CA GLU A 134 13.43 4.62 -0.16
C GLU A 134 12.86 5.83 0.58
N ASN A 135 13.29 7.04 0.19
CA ASN A 135 12.78 8.28 0.79
C ASN A 135 11.30 8.49 0.46
N VAL A 136 10.89 8.15 -0.77
CA VAL A 136 9.48 8.19 -1.17
C VAL A 136 8.66 7.18 -0.37
N ILE A 137 9.15 5.95 -0.20
CA ILE A 137 8.48 4.93 0.63
C ILE A 137 8.33 5.44 2.07
N PHE A 138 9.41 5.96 2.66
CA PHE A 138 9.38 6.48 4.03
C PHE A 138 8.38 7.64 4.20
N ALA A 139 8.37 8.59 3.25
CA ALA A 139 7.43 9.69 3.25
C ALA A 139 5.97 9.21 3.17
N LEU A 140 5.69 8.26 2.27
CA LEU A 140 4.35 7.69 2.11
C LEU A 140 3.92 6.88 3.35
N VAL A 141 4.80 6.07 3.93
CA VAL A 141 4.50 5.30 5.15
C VAL A 141 4.18 6.22 6.33
N THR A 142 4.92 7.32 6.47
CA THR A 142 4.72 8.33 7.52
C THR A 142 3.33 8.97 7.48
N VAL A 143 2.68 8.98 6.33
CA VAL A 143 1.32 9.48 6.17
C VAL A 143 0.30 8.32 6.17
N GLY A 144 0.61 7.21 5.50
CA GLY A 144 -0.31 6.10 5.24
C GLY A 144 -0.73 5.31 6.49
N TRP A 145 0.11 5.24 7.52
CA TRP A 145 -0.21 4.52 8.76
C TRP A 145 -1.48 5.03 9.46
N VAL A 146 -1.85 6.30 9.25
CA VAL A 146 -2.97 6.99 9.90
C VAL A 146 -4.32 6.33 9.55
N GLY A 147 -4.50 5.95 8.28
CA GLY A 147 -5.72 5.27 7.82
C GLY A 147 -5.91 3.93 8.53
N TYR A 148 -4.87 3.09 8.52
CA TYR A 148 -4.88 1.80 9.21
C TYR A 148 -5.05 1.94 10.73
N ALA A 149 -4.39 2.92 11.37
CA ALA A 149 -4.55 3.17 12.80
C ALA A 149 -5.98 3.52 13.17
N ARG A 150 -6.61 4.43 12.42
CA ARG A 150 -8.01 4.82 12.64
C ARG A 150 -8.95 3.64 12.47
N LEU A 151 -8.77 2.85 11.40
CA LEU A 151 -9.61 1.70 11.11
C LEU A 151 -9.44 0.60 12.17
N ALA A 152 -8.20 0.22 12.49
CA ALA A 152 -7.91 -0.80 13.50
C ALA A 152 -8.42 -0.41 14.89
N ARG A 153 -8.31 0.88 15.25
CA ARG A 153 -8.87 1.43 16.49
C ARG A 153 -10.39 1.30 16.53
N ALA A 154 -11.08 1.74 15.49
CA ALA A 154 -12.54 1.68 15.41
C ALA A 154 -13.05 0.22 15.52
N GLN A 155 -12.41 -0.69 14.78
CA GLN A 155 -12.74 -2.12 14.85
C GLN A 155 -12.47 -2.68 16.25
N THR A 156 -11.33 -2.36 16.87
CA THR A 156 -10.98 -2.81 18.22
C THR A 156 -12.00 -2.31 19.25
N LEU A 157 -12.38 -1.04 19.21
CA LEU A 157 -13.40 -0.47 20.10
C LEU A 157 -14.74 -1.21 19.97
N SER A 158 -15.12 -1.59 18.74
CA SER A 158 -16.38 -2.31 18.51
C SER A 158 -16.41 -3.73 19.08
N ILE A 159 -15.25 -4.37 19.25
CA ILE A 159 -15.17 -5.77 19.70
C ILE A 159 -14.66 -5.94 21.13
N LYS A 160 -13.95 -4.95 21.71
CA LYS A 160 -13.25 -5.10 23.01
C LYS A 160 -14.16 -5.43 24.21
N HIS A 161 -15.46 -5.19 24.08
CA HIS A 161 -16.48 -5.48 25.10
C HIS A 161 -17.34 -6.71 24.78
N ARG A 162 -17.01 -7.50 23.74
CA ARG A 162 -17.75 -8.73 23.43
C ARG A 162 -17.54 -9.80 24.49
N GLU A 163 -18.55 -10.65 24.68
CA GLU A 163 -18.61 -11.67 25.74
C GLU A 163 -17.38 -12.57 25.79
N HIS A 164 -16.88 -13.05 24.64
CA HIS A 164 -15.69 -13.90 24.60
C HIS A 164 -14.41 -13.20 25.11
N ILE A 165 -14.29 -11.88 24.92
CA ILE A 165 -13.17 -11.10 25.47
C ILE A 165 -13.34 -10.91 26.98
N GLN A 166 -14.56 -10.65 27.45
CA GLN A 166 -14.85 -10.54 28.87
C GLN A 166 -14.58 -11.86 29.61
N ALA A 167 -14.99 -12.99 29.02
CA ALA A 167 -14.70 -14.32 29.54
C ALA A 167 -13.19 -14.59 29.60
N ALA A 168 -12.43 -14.26 28.55
CA ALA A 168 -10.97 -14.41 28.56
C ALA A 168 -10.30 -13.58 29.67
N LYS A 169 -10.79 -12.36 29.93
CA LYS A 169 -10.33 -11.52 31.05
C LYS A 169 -10.68 -12.14 32.41
N ALA A 170 -11.89 -12.66 32.58
CA ALA A 170 -12.32 -13.31 33.82
C ALA A 170 -11.50 -14.57 34.14
N LEU A 171 -11.01 -15.26 33.10
CA LEU A 171 -10.09 -16.40 33.22
C LEU A 171 -8.62 -15.99 33.46
N GLY A 172 -8.31 -14.70 33.61
CA GLY A 172 -6.95 -14.21 33.89
C GLY A 172 -6.03 -14.19 32.67
N THR A 173 -6.56 -14.24 31.44
CA THR A 173 -5.74 -14.18 30.22
C THR A 173 -5.05 -12.82 30.11
N THR A 174 -3.75 -12.81 29.79
CA THR A 174 -2.97 -11.58 29.66
C THR A 174 -3.43 -10.74 28.46
N THR A 175 -3.34 -9.42 28.60
CA THR A 175 -3.77 -8.47 27.55
C THR A 175 -3.10 -8.72 26.19
N PRO A 176 -1.76 -8.91 26.07
CA PRO A 176 -1.14 -9.18 24.78
C PRO A 176 -1.71 -10.44 24.13
N TRP A 177 -1.98 -11.49 24.90
CA TRP A 177 -2.58 -12.72 24.39
C TRP A 177 -4.00 -12.48 23.86
N ILE A 178 -4.80 -11.68 24.57
CA ILE A 178 -6.13 -11.26 24.10
C ILE A 178 -6.03 -10.50 22.77
N LEU A 179 -5.08 -9.57 22.67
CA LEU A 179 -4.88 -8.78 21.46
C LEU A 179 -4.51 -9.66 20.26
N PHE A 180 -3.49 -10.51 20.41
CA PHE A 180 -3.00 -11.34 19.30
C PHE A 180 -3.93 -12.50 18.93
N LYS A 181 -4.67 -13.08 19.89
CA LYS A 181 -5.45 -14.30 19.65
C LYS A 181 -6.95 -14.06 19.49
N HIS A 182 -7.49 -12.96 20.02
CA HIS A 182 -8.93 -12.66 19.96
C HIS A 182 -9.27 -11.39 19.16
N VAL A 183 -8.47 -10.33 19.29
CA VAL A 183 -8.77 -9.03 18.65
C VAL A 183 -8.22 -8.99 17.23
N LEU A 184 -6.90 -9.15 17.07
CA LEU A 184 -6.21 -8.98 15.79
C LEU A 184 -6.79 -9.90 14.70
N PRO A 185 -6.98 -11.22 14.91
CA PRO A 185 -7.51 -12.10 13.86
C PRO A 185 -8.91 -11.70 13.37
N LEU A 186 -9.72 -11.11 14.25
CA LEU A 186 -11.08 -10.72 13.93
C LEU A 186 -11.13 -9.45 13.05
N ILE A 187 -10.24 -8.49 13.31
CA ILE A 187 -10.22 -7.22 12.59
C ILE A 187 -9.38 -7.27 11.31
N LEU A 188 -8.46 -8.24 11.17
CA LEU A 188 -7.61 -8.42 10.00
C LEU A 188 -8.42 -8.56 8.70
N ALA A 189 -9.62 -9.13 8.75
CA ALA A 189 -10.48 -9.23 7.57
C ALA A 189 -10.87 -7.85 7.01
N THR A 190 -11.19 -6.89 7.89
CA THR A 190 -11.55 -5.53 7.47
C THR A 190 -10.31 -4.75 7.04
N LEU A 191 -9.20 -4.91 7.77
CA LEU A 191 -7.93 -4.27 7.41
C LEU A 191 -7.35 -4.81 6.09
N GLY A 192 -7.60 -6.08 5.77
CA GLY A 192 -7.19 -6.69 4.50
C GLY A 192 -7.88 -6.06 3.30
N VAL A 193 -9.17 -5.69 3.44
CA VAL A 193 -9.88 -4.93 2.40
C VAL A 193 -9.24 -3.55 2.22
N GLU A 194 -8.93 -2.85 3.32
CA GLU A 194 -8.21 -1.57 3.24
C GLU A 194 -6.82 -1.71 2.61
N ALA A 195 -6.11 -2.81 2.88
CA ALA A 195 -4.84 -3.11 2.22
C ALA A 195 -4.98 -3.22 0.70
N THR A 196 -6.08 -3.79 0.20
CA THR A 196 -6.33 -3.82 -1.25
C THR A 196 -6.58 -2.45 -1.85
N PHE A 197 -7.28 -1.55 -1.14
CA PHE A 197 -7.43 -0.15 -1.56
C PHE A 197 -6.12 0.62 -1.53
N GLY A 198 -5.23 0.32 -0.58
CA GLY A 198 -3.91 0.96 -0.51
C GLY A 198 -2.95 0.55 -1.63
N ILE A 199 -3.16 -0.62 -2.25
CA ILE A 199 -2.38 -1.09 -3.41
C ILE A 199 -2.91 -0.49 -4.73
N ALA A 200 -4.21 -0.19 -4.80
CA ALA A 200 -4.89 0.29 -5.99
C ALA A 200 -4.65 1.78 -6.24
#